data_AF-A0A260VXN0-F1
#
_entry.id   AF-A0A260VXN0-F1
#
_cell.length_a   1.000
_cell.length_b   1.000
_cell.length_c   1.000
_cell.angle_alpha   90.00
_cell.angle_beta   90.00
_cell.angle_gamma   90.00
#
_symmetry.space_group_name_H-M   'P 1'
#
loop_
_entity.id
_entity.type
_entity.pdbx_description
1 polymer ?
#
loop_
_entity_poly.entity_id
_entity_poly.type
_entity_poly.pdbx_seq_one_letter_code
_entity_poly.pdbx_strand_id
1 'polypeptide(L)'
;MAKKTGKLFISHAGDDEKYVSKFVEKILRLGCGFPREQVFYTSQRGTGIASGLDLFTEMREEAAASPLVIAIVSPTYLTRPTCLAEMGAAWVKGTFLPVLTPGLAREDLPGPLKAMLIGQLDEATAGQDLDVMHDRVIEAFGLKANTADWTIHRDKWLVSASRYEELLGKVETYSAEQVAEIELQLEQKTESYNLLLEKFGELEDRYDALLAAKTQEQIAAVELPEGEREQFEHLAGAVVKYFQESRMPGSVITAIRFHVSNDDLILPDSFHDVDDENPAFYDAAERGFLVIDNDPPLEVALNQQHPRIKKALALVEAFVEWFDSPSRTEGFKRWFEDQFDLPVDLKSSDVWDAVLRP
;
A
#
# COMPACT_ATOMS: atom_id res chain seq x y z
N MET A 1 -29.88 -7.57 43.11
CA MET A 1 -30.51 -8.06 41.87
C MET A 1 -30.86 -6.85 41.03
N ALA A 2 -30.54 -6.84 39.74
CA ALA A 2 -30.91 -5.73 38.85
C ALA A 2 -32.44 -5.55 38.86
N LYS A 3 -32.90 -4.30 38.96
CA LYS A 3 -34.32 -3.96 38.94
C LYS A 3 -34.83 -4.18 37.52
N LYS A 4 -35.83 -5.06 37.33
CA LYS A 4 -36.41 -5.32 36.00
C LYS A 4 -36.91 -4.00 35.39
N THR A 5 -36.51 -3.68 34.17
CA THR A 5 -36.82 -2.39 33.52
C THR A 5 -38.21 -2.38 32.89
N GLY A 6 -38.85 -3.56 32.73
CA GLY A 6 -40.16 -3.71 32.09
C GLY A 6 -40.14 -3.39 30.60
N LYS A 7 -38.95 -3.19 30.01
CA LYS A 7 -38.75 -2.86 28.60
C LYS A 7 -38.26 -4.07 27.83
N LEU A 8 -38.71 -4.18 26.59
CA LEU A 8 -38.18 -5.08 25.58
C LEU A 8 -36.87 -4.52 25.03
N PHE A 9 -35.78 -5.26 25.17
CA PHE A 9 -34.49 -4.88 24.63
C PHE A 9 -34.30 -5.52 23.26
N ILE A 10 -33.95 -4.71 22.24
CA ILE A 10 -33.59 -5.21 20.92
C ILE A 10 -32.08 -5.09 20.77
N SER A 11 -31.42 -6.25 20.72
CA SER A 11 -29.98 -6.35 20.44
C SER A 11 -29.78 -6.45 18.93
N HIS A 12 -29.06 -5.51 18.34
CA HIS A 12 -28.77 -5.48 16.91
C HIS A 12 -27.44 -4.80 16.62
N ALA A 13 -26.85 -5.07 15.46
CA ALA A 13 -25.71 -4.30 14.99
C ALA A 13 -26.14 -2.90 14.55
N GLY A 14 -25.34 -1.88 14.87
CA GLY A 14 -25.65 -0.49 14.55
C GLY A 14 -25.92 -0.25 13.06
N ASP A 15 -25.21 -0.94 12.17
CA ASP A 15 -25.40 -0.78 10.72
C ASP A 15 -26.74 -1.34 10.21
N ASP A 16 -27.40 -2.20 11.01
CA ASP A 16 -28.73 -2.74 10.69
C ASP A 16 -29.87 -1.82 11.18
N GLU A 17 -29.55 -0.62 11.67
CA GLU A 17 -30.53 0.34 12.22
C GLU A 17 -31.78 0.52 11.35
N LYS A 18 -31.60 0.62 10.03
CA LYS A 18 -32.71 0.85 9.09
C LYS A 18 -33.66 -0.34 9.05
N TYR A 19 -33.12 -1.55 8.99
CA TYR A 19 -33.89 -2.79 9.05
C TYR A 19 -34.63 -2.91 10.38
N VAL A 20 -33.89 -2.78 11.48
CA VAL A 20 -34.40 -2.97 12.85
C VAL A 20 -35.45 -1.93 13.19
N SER A 21 -35.28 -0.68 12.76
CA SER A 21 -36.31 0.36 12.97
C SER A 21 -37.61 0.05 12.23
N LYS A 22 -37.56 -0.61 11.06
CA LYS A 22 -38.77 -1.08 10.37
C LYS A 22 -39.39 -2.26 11.11
N PHE A 23 -38.57 -3.20 11.60
CA PHE A 23 -39.04 -4.34 12.38
C PHE A 23 -39.76 -3.86 13.65
N VAL A 24 -39.12 -2.99 14.43
CA VAL A 24 -39.72 -2.39 15.64
C VAL A 24 -41.04 -1.72 15.32
N GLU A 25 -41.11 -0.88 14.28
CA GLU A 25 -42.33 -0.16 13.94
C GLU A 25 -43.46 -1.10 13.48
N LYS A 26 -43.16 -2.02 12.55
CA LYS A 26 -44.18 -2.82 11.88
C LYS A 26 -44.61 -4.02 12.69
N ILE A 27 -43.65 -4.75 13.25
CA ILE A 27 -43.89 -6.03 13.91
C ILE A 27 -44.17 -5.83 15.39
N LEU A 28 -43.31 -5.10 16.10
CA LEU A 28 -43.48 -4.94 17.56
C LEU A 28 -44.56 -3.91 17.89
N ARG A 29 -44.46 -2.68 17.37
CA ARG A 29 -45.39 -1.61 17.73
C ARG A 29 -46.77 -1.81 17.13
N LEU A 30 -46.85 -1.93 15.80
CA LEU A 30 -48.14 -2.04 15.12
C LEU A 30 -48.72 -3.46 15.13
N GLY A 31 -47.87 -4.50 15.09
CA GLY A 31 -48.32 -5.89 15.14
C GLY A 31 -48.62 -6.37 16.56
N CYS A 32 -47.63 -6.30 17.47
CA CYS A 32 -47.79 -6.77 18.86
C CYS A 32 -48.45 -5.72 19.78
N GLY A 33 -48.69 -4.50 19.30
CA GLY A 33 -49.27 -3.42 20.10
C GLY A 33 -48.32 -2.82 21.14
N PHE A 34 -47.01 -3.01 20.98
CA PHE A 34 -46.03 -2.53 21.97
C PHE A 34 -45.95 -0.99 22.00
N PRO A 35 -46.08 -0.36 23.18
CA PRO A 35 -45.81 1.07 23.33
C PRO A 35 -44.36 1.38 22.97
N ARG A 36 -44.12 2.52 22.34
CA ARG A 36 -42.77 2.92 21.89
C ARG A 36 -41.81 3.03 23.07
N GLU A 37 -42.31 3.50 24.19
CA GLU A 37 -41.57 3.79 25.43
C GLU A 37 -41.12 2.50 26.13
N GLN A 38 -41.70 1.35 25.77
CA GLN A 38 -41.36 0.04 26.30
C GLN A 38 -40.39 -0.73 25.40
N VAL A 39 -39.93 -0.15 24.29
CA VAL A 39 -38.90 -0.75 23.42
C VAL A 39 -37.61 0.03 23.56
N PHE A 40 -36.54 -0.67 23.94
CA PHE A 40 -35.20 -0.12 24.07
C PHE A 40 -34.28 -0.67 22.98
N TYR A 41 -33.67 0.23 22.21
CA TYR A 41 -32.58 -0.07 21.27
C TYR A 41 -31.80 1.21 20.96
N THR A 42 -30.48 1.12 20.86
CA THR A 42 -29.58 2.30 20.87
C THR A 42 -29.65 3.17 19.62
N SER A 43 -30.15 2.64 18.51
CA SER A 43 -30.32 3.39 17.27
C SER A 43 -31.43 4.45 17.31
N GLN A 44 -32.35 4.40 18.28
CA GLN A 44 -33.39 5.41 18.42
C GLN A 44 -32.99 6.47 19.46
N ARG A 45 -32.59 7.66 19.00
CA ARG A 45 -32.21 8.82 19.84
C ARG A 45 -33.29 9.32 20.83
N GLY A 46 -34.51 8.79 20.78
CA GLY A 46 -35.64 9.17 21.64
C GLY A 46 -35.96 8.20 22.78
N THR A 47 -35.36 7.00 22.80
CA THR A 47 -35.57 5.97 23.85
C THR A 47 -34.25 5.60 24.54
N GLY A 48 -33.17 6.29 24.19
CA GLY A 48 -31.79 5.92 24.49
C GLY A 48 -31.20 6.49 25.79
N ILE A 49 -29.95 6.06 26.00
CA ILE A 49 -29.08 6.34 27.15
C ILE A 49 -28.85 7.85 27.29
N ALA A 50 -29.00 8.38 28.50
CA ALA A 50 -28.84 9.80 28.77
C ALA A 50 -27.41 10.27 28.46
N SER A 51 -27.29 11.50 27.96
CA SER A 51 -25.99 12.12 27.69
C SER A 51 -25.14 12.15 28.96
N GLY A 52 -23.89 11.68 28.87
CA GLY A 52 -22.95 11.60 30.00
C GLY A 52 -22.88 10.25 30.71
N LEU A 53 -23.70 9.26 30.32
CA LEU A 53 -23.62 7.88 30.81
C LEU A 53 -22.74 7.01 29.90
N ASP A 54 -22.13 5.97 30.50
CA ASP A 54 -21.36 4.98 29.76
C ASP A 54 -22.30 4.05 28.97
N LEU A 55 -22.21 4.10 27.64
CA LEU A 55 -23.08 3.37 26.74
C LEU A 55 -23.07 1.86 27.03
N PHE A 56 -21.88 1.28 27.23
CA PHE A 56 -21.74 -0.17 27.39
C PHE A 56 -22.30 -0.68 28.71
N THR A 57 -22.11 0.09 29.79
CA THR A 57 -22.67 -0.24 31.11
C THR A 57 -24.18 -0.26 31.04
N GLU A 58 -24.80 0.78 30.48
CA GLU A 58 -26.26 0.89 30.38
C GLU A 58 -26.85 -0.19 29.45
N MET A 59 -26.22 -0.48 28.30
CA MET A 59 -26.66 -1.56 27.41
C MET A 59 -26.64 -2.92 28.10
N ARG A 60 -25.56 -3.22 28.84
CA ARG A 60 -25.43 -4.47 29.59
C ARG A 60 -26.46 -4.56 30.72
N GLU A 61 -26.72 -3.46 31.42
CA GLU A 61 -27.69 -3.42 32.51
C GLU A 61 -29.13 -3.57 32.00
N GLU A 62 -29.50 -2.87 30.93
CA GLU A 62 -30.81 -3.03 30.28
C GLU A 62 -30.97 -4.45 29.72
N ALA A 63 -29.98 -5.00 29.00
CA ALA A 63 -30.04 -6.38 28.50
C ALA A 63 -30.22 -7.42 29.63
N ALA A 64 -29.57 -7.21 30.78
CA ALA A 64 -29.70 -8.10 31.94
C ALA A 64 -31.00 -7.92 32.74
N ALA A 65 -31.64 -6.75 32.65
CA ALA A 65 -32.85 -6.39 33.38
C ALA A 65 -34.14 -6.57 32.58
N SER A 66 -34.05 -6.64 31.25
CA SER A 66 -35.19 -6.83 30.36
C SER A 66 -35.86 -8.19 30.53
N PRO A 67 -37.21 -8.27 30.55
CA PRO A 67 -37.94 -9.54 30.58
C PRO A 67 -37.67 -10.43 29.36
N LEU A 68 -37.38 -9.81 28.22
CA LEU A 68 -37.07 -10.46 26.95
C LEU A 68 -36.06 -9.61 26.19
N VAL A 69 -35.12 -10.27 25.53
CA VAL A 69 -34.12 -9.68 24.65
C VAL A 69 -34.29 -10.30 23.28
N ILE A 70 -34.77 -9.53 22.30
CA ILE A 70 -34.80 -9.98 20.91
C ILE A 70 -33.48 -9.61 20.26
N ALA A 71 -32.74 -10.62 19.82
CA ALA A 71 -31.52 -10.40 19.05
C ALA A 71 -31.80 -10.56 17.56
N ILE A 72 -31.58 -9.50 16.80
CA ILE A 72 -31.65 -9.52 15.34
C ILE A 72 -30.29 -9.95 14.82
N VAL A 73 -30.15 -11.25 14.56
CA VAL A 73 -28.89 -11.90 14.20
C VAL A 73 -28.70 -11.81 12.68
N SER A 74 -27.87 -10.86 12.28
CA SER A 74 -27.41 -10.64 10.89
C SER A 74 -25.93 -11.01 10.73
N PRO A 75 -25.40 -11.07 9.50
CA PRO A 75 -23.95 -11.18 9.29
C PRO A 75 -23.17 -10.09 10.05
N THR A 76 -23.68 -8.85 10.04
CA THR A 76 -23.10 -7.74 10.80
C THR A 76 -23.11 -8.01 12.30
N TYR A 77 -24.23 -8.51 12.86
CA TYR A 77 -24.37 -8.82 14.29
C TYR A 77 -23.24 -9.70 14.81
N LEU A 78 -22.89 -10.75 14.05
CA LEU A 78 -21.85 -11.70 14.43
C LEU A 78 -20.45 -11.08 14.53
N THR A 79 -20.22 -9.95 13.86
CA THR A 79 -18.94 -9.22 13.89
C THR A 79 -18.83 -8.20 15.02
N ARG A 80 -19.90 -7.92 15.78
CA ARG A 80 -19.93 -6.87 16.79
C ARG A 80 -19.74 -7.48 18.19
N PRO A 81 -18.58 -7.27 18.87
CA PRO A 81 -18.33 -7.84 20.19
C PRO A 81 -19.37 -7.45 21.25
N THR A 82 -19.96 -6.27 21.09
CA THR A 82 -20.96 -5.69 22.00
C THR A 82 -22.28 -6.47 21.92
N CYS A 83 -22.72 -6.79 20.70
CA CYS A 83 -23.88 -7.65 20.43
C CYS A 83 -23.68 -9.04 21.04
N LEU A 84 -22.48 -9.62 20.89
CA LEU A 84 -22.16 -10.93 21.48
C LEU A 84 -22.12 -10.88 23.02
N ALA A 85 -21.69 -9.77 23.61
CA ALA A 85 -21.73 -9.57 25.06
C ALA A 85 -23.17 -9.45 25.59
N GLU A 86 -24.04 -8.71 24.90
CA GLU A 86 -25.47 -8.60 25.19
C GLU A 86 -26.18 -9.97 25.08
N MET A 87 -25.87 -10.73 24.03
CA MET A 87 -26.31 -12.12 23.87
C MET A 87 -25.93 -12.94 25.12
N GLY A 88 -24.66 -12.86 25.55
CA GLY A 88 -24.19 -13.58 26.73
C GLY A 88 -24.99 -13.22 28.00
N ALA A 89 -25.25 -11.93 28.22
CA ALA A 89 -26.01 -11.44 29.36
C ALA A 89 -27.46 -11.95 29.37
N ALA A 90 -28.12 -11.94 28.20
CA ALA A 90 -29.49 -12.43 28.04
C ALA A 90 -29.59 -13.96 28.11
N TRP A 91 -28.61 -14.67 27.52
CA TRP A 91 -28.59 -16.12 27.43
C TRP A 91 -28.51 -16.76 28.81
N VAL A 92 -27.62 -16.27 29.67
CA VAL A 92 -27.48 -16.76 31.07
C VAL A 92 -28.77 -16.52 31.88
N LYS A 93 -29.59 -15.53 31.50
CA LYS A 93 -30.87 -15.21 32.16
C LYS A 93 -32.06 -15.98 31.58
N GLY A 94 -31.90 -16.69 30.47
CA GLY A 94 -32.99 -17.35 29.76
C GLY A 94 -33.99 -16.38 29.12
N THR A 95 -33.62 -15.11 28.93
CA THR A 95 -34.45 -14.08 28.31
C THR A 95 -34.11 -13.83 26.83
N PHE A 96 -33.12 -14.57 26.31
CA PHE A 96 -32.62 -14.44 24.95
C PHE A 96 -33.56 -15.07 23.91
N LEU A 97 -33.99 -14.27 22.93
CA LEU A 97 -34.79 -14.68 21.78
C LEU A 97 -34.09 -14.25 20.47
N PRO A 98 -33.28 -15.12 19.86
CA PRO A 98 -32.65 -14.81 18.59
C PRO A 98 -33.66 -14.91 17.44
N VAL A 99 -33.49 -14.05 16.44
CA VAL A 99 -34.21 -14.04 15.17
C VAL A 99 -33.19 -13.79 14.06
N LEU A 100 -33.12 -14.69 13.07
CA LEU A 100 -32.18 -14.59 11.97
C LEU A 100 -32.74 -13.68 10.88
N THR A 101 -31.90 -12.75 10.42
CA THR A 101 -32.22 -11.93 9.25
C THR A 101 -31.99 -12.71 7.96
N PRO A 102 -32.58 -12.24 6.85
CA PRO A 102 -32.23 -12.74 5.53
C PRO A 102 -30.72 -12.76 5.25
N GLY A 103 -30.27 -13.76 4.50
CA GLY A 103 -28.90 -13.83 3.98
C GLY A 103 -27.85 -14.38 4.94
N LEU A 104 -28.26 -14.95 6.08
CA LEU A 104 -27.38 -15.67 7.00
C LEU A 104 -27.85 -17.12 7.14
N ALA A 105 -27.06 -18.05 6.61
CA ALA A 105 -27.38 -19.47 6.70
C ALA A 105 -27.19 -19.98 8.13
N ARG A 106 -27.99 -20.97 8.52
CA ARG A 106 -27.94 -21.53 9.87
C ARG A 106 -26.61 -22.23 10.15
N GLU A 107 -25.99 -22.78 9.11
CA GLU A 107 -24.72 -23.48 9.15
C GLU A 107 -23.56 -22.56 9.56
N ASP A 108 -23.68 -21.28 9.20
CA ASP A 108 -22.69 -20.21 9.43
C ASP A 108 -22.74 -19.64 10.86
N LEU A 109 -23.71 -20.07 11.67
CA LEU A 109 -23.84 -19.56 13.03
C LEU A 109 -22.72 -20.08 13.94
N PRO A 110 -22.05 -19.19 14.69
CA PRO A 110 -20.98 -19.59 15.57
C PRO A 110 -21.50 -20.03 16.95
N GLY A 111 -20.73 -20.91 17.60
CA GLY A 111 -20.86 -21.20 19.02
C GLY A 111 -22.27 -21.63 19.46
N PRO A 112 -22.79 -21.09 20.58
CA PRO A 112 -24.10 -21.49 21.11
C PRO A 112 -25.28 -21.27 20.15
N LEU A 113 -25.20 -20.28 19.26
CA LEU A 113 -26.28 -19.98 18.30
C LEU A 113 -26.54 -21.16 17.36
N LYS A 114 -25.49 -21.92 16.97
CA LYS A 114 -25.62 -23.11 16.13
C LYS A 114 -26.47 -24.21 16.76
N ALA A 115 -26.42 -24.33 18.09
CA ALA A 115 -27.17 -25.32 18.86
C ALA A 115 -28.59 -24.86 19.25
N MET A 116 -28.93 -23.59 19.03
CA MET A 116 -30.24 -23.04 19.34
C MET A 116 -31.23 -23.30 18.21
N LEU A 117 -32.51 -23.41 18.57
CA LEU A 117 -33.61 -23.30 17.60
C LEU A 117 -33.90 -21.81 17.39
N ILE A 118 -33.60 -21.31 16.20
CA ILE A 118 -33.72 -19.90 15.84
C ILE A 118 -34.65 -19.78 14.65
N GLY A 119 -35.62 -18.88 14.73
CA GLY A 119 -36.52 -18.58 13.61
C GLY A 119 -35.84 -17.70 12.56
N GLN A 120 -36.18 -17.90 11.29
CA GLN A 120 -35.58 -17.21 10.14
C GLN A 120 -36.61 -16.34 9.42
N LEU A 121 -36.21 -15.12 9.03
CA LEU A 121 -37.11 -14.15 8.40
C LEU A 121 -37.10 -14.16 6.87
N ASP A 122 -36.32 -15.04 6.23
CA ASP A 122 -36.19 -15.21 4.78
C ASP A 122 -36.74 -16.55 4.24
N GLU A 123 -36.98 -17.53 5.09
CA GLU A 123 -37.47 -18.84 4.67
C GLU A 123 -39.01 -18.89 4.51
N ALA A 124 -39.50 -19.95 3.87
CA ALA A 124 -40.94 -20.23 3.76
C ALA A 124 -41.65 -20.31 5.13
N THR A 125 -40.90 -20.53 6.21
CA THR A 125 -41.40 -20.60 7.60
C THR A 125 -41.43 -19.25 8.31
N ALA A 126 -40.98 -18.15 7.69
CA ALA A 126 -40.87 -16.85 8.35
C ALA A 126 -42.17 -16.38 9.01
N GLY A 127 -43.33 -16.71 8.43
CA GLY A 127 -44.62 -16.42 9.07
C GLY A 127 -44.84 -17.15 10.39
N GLN A 128 -44.48 -18.44 10.45
CA GLN A 128 -44.58 -19.25 11.67
C GLN A 128 -43.58 -18.78 12.73
N ASP A 129 -42.36 -18.45 12.32
CA ASP A 129 -41.32 -17.94 13.23
C ASP A 129 -41.70 -16.59 13.84
N LEU A 130 -42.32 -15.72 13.03
CA LEU A 130 -42.90 -14.48 13.52
C LEU A 130 -44.06 -14.74 14.51
N ASP A 131 -44.93 -15.72 14.25
CA ASP A 131 -46.02 -16.08 15.17
C ASP A 131 -45.48 -16.57 16.52
N VAL A 132 -44.45 -17.43 16.51
CA VAL A 132 -43.78 -17.90 17.73
C VAL A 132 -43.15 -16.73 18.49
N MET A 133 -42.54 -15.78 17.78
CA MET A 133 -41.96 -14.59 18.39
C MET A 133 -43.05 -13.70 19.01
N HIS A 134 -44.17 -13.48 18.31
CA HIS A 134 -45.33 -12.76 18.85
C HIS A 134 -45.81 -13.40 20.16
N ASP A 135 -45.99 -14.72 20.20
CA ASP A 135 -46.48 -15.41 21.40
C ASP A 135 -45.52 -15.25 22.59
N ARG A 136 -44.21 -15.36 22.36
CA ARG A 136 -43.19 -15.12 23.39
C ARG A 136 -43.20 -13.68 23.90
N VAL A 137 -43.39 -12.71 23.00
CA VAL A 137 -43.48 -11.30 23.34
C VAL A 137 -44.75 -11.03 24.18
N ILE A 138 -45.89 -11.61 23.81
CA ILE A 138 -47.13 -11.47 24.57
C ILE A 138 -46.99 -12.10 25.96
N GLU A 139 -46.41 -13.31 26.04
CA GLU A 139 -46.20 -14.03 27.30
C GLU A 139 -45.25 -13.29 28.24
N ALA A 140 -44.09 -12.85 27.74
CA ALA A 140 -43.06 -12.22 28.57
C ALA A 140 -43.51 -10.91 29.22
N PHE A 141 -44.51 -10.22 28.64
CA PHE A 141 -45.00 -8.93 29.10
C PHE A 141 -46.47 -8.97 29.56
N GLY A 142 -47.12 -10.13 29.53
CA GLY A 142 -48.51 -10.30 29.96
C GLY A 142 -49.49 -9.44 29.15
N LEU A 143 -49.23 -9.26 27.86
CA LEU A 143 -50.06 -8.43 26.99
C LEU A 143 -51.34 -9.17 26.56
N LYS A 144 -52.32 -8.40 26.09
CA LYS A 144 -53.49 -8.98 25.42
C LYS A 144 -53.20 -9.07 23.92
N ALA A 145 -53.12 -10.29 23.40
CA ALA A 145 -52.92 -10.51 21.97
C ALA A 145 -54.05 -9.86 21.14
N ASN A 146 -53.65 -9.09 20.12
CA ASN A 146 -54.55 -8.57 19.09
C ASN A 146 -54.22 -9.28 17.76
N THR A 147 -54.79 -10.47 17.60
CA THR A 147 -54.49 -11.34 16.45
C THR A 147 -54.83 -10.69 15.11
N ALA A 148 -55.82 -9.79 15.07
CA ALA A 148 -56.21 -9.10 13.84
C ALA A 148 -55.12 -8.13 13.35
N ASP A 149 -54.66 -7.24 14.25
CA ASP A 149 -53.57 -6.31 13.93
C ASP A 149 -52.26 -7.04 13.68
N TRP A 150 -51.97 -8.06 14.49
CA TRP A 150 -50.83 -8.95 14.29
C TRP A 150 -50.80 -9.54 12.89
N THR A 151 -51.88 -10.22 12.47
CA THR A 151 -51.97 -10.87 11.16
C THR A 151 -51.76 -9.87 10.02
N ILE A 152 -52.42 -8.70 10.09
CA ILE A 152 -52.28 -7.65 9.07
C ILE A 152 -50.83 -7.18 8.94
N HIS A 153 -50.16 -6.96 10.07
CA HIS A 153 -48.80 -6.41 10.07
C HIS A 153 -47.73 -7.45 9.75
N ARG A 154 -47.91 -8.69 10.20
CA ARG A 154 -47.09 -9.85 9.81
C ARG A 154 -47.15 -10.07 8.31
N ASP A 155 -48.35 -10.14 7.74
CA ASP A 155 -48.51 -10.41 6.30
C ASP A 155 -47.91 -9.27 5.45
N LYS A 156 -48.08 -8.01 5.87
CA LYS A 156 -47.43 -6.85 5.23
C LYS A 156 -45.90 -6.91 5.30
N TRP A 157 -45.35 -7.39 6.42
CA TRP A 157 -43.92 -7.58 6.58
C TRP A 157 -43.40 -8.64 5.62
N LEU A 158 -44.04 -9.81 5.57
CA LEU A 158 -43.66 -10.92 4.68
C LEU A 158 -43.67 -10.50 3.20
N VAL A 159 -44.68 -9.74 2.76
CA VAL A 159 -44.74 -9.19 1.39
C VAL A 159 -43.59 -8.21 1.10
N SER A 160 -43.09 -7.51 2.12
CA SER A 160 -42.03 -6.51 1.99
C SER A 160 -40.64 -7.03 2.36
N ALA A 161 -40.51 -8.32 2.70
CA ALA A 161 -39.31 -8.90 3.30
C ALA A 161 -38.06 -8.67 2.44
N SER A 162 -38.13 -8.98 1.14
CA SER A 162 -37.01 -8.80 0.20
C SER A 162 -36.57 -7.33 0.09
N ARG A 163 -37.50 -6.38 0.19
CA ARG A 163 -37.16 -4.95 0.19
C ARG A 163 -36.50 -4.53 1.52
N TYR A 164 -36.86 -5.18 2.62
CA TYR A 164 -36.25 -4.88 3.91
C TYR A 164 -34.86 -5.48 4.02
N GLU A 165 -34.60 -6.65 3.42
CA GLU A 165 -33.26 -7.25 3.34
C GLU A 165 -32.22 -6.27 2.78
N GLU A 166 -32.57 -5.47 1.76
CA GLU A 166 -31.69 -4.42 1.21
C GLU A 166 -31.30 -3.32 2.23
N LEU A 167 -31.97 -3.24 3.38
CA LEU A 167 -31.70 -2.30 4.47
C LEU A 167 -30.69 -2.83 5.49
N LEU A 168 -30.30 -4.10 5.42
CA LEU A 168 -29.28 -4.67 6.29
C LEU A 168 -27.91 -4.08 5.98
N GLY A 169 -27.07 -3.97 7.00
CA GLY A 169 -25.67 -3.63 6.84
C GLY A 169 -24.98 -4.65 5.93
N LYS A 170 -24.11 -4.17 5.04
CA LYS A 170 -23.25 -5.05 4.24
C LYS A 170 -21.94 -5.24 4.98
N VAL A 171 -21.56 -6.48 5.25
CA VAL A 171 -20.25 -6.81 5.80
C VAL A 171 -19.59 -7.82 4.88
N GLU A 172 -18.33 -7.57 4.53
CA GLU A 172 -17.45 -8.60 3.97
C GLU A 172 -17.08 -9.54 5.12
N THR A 173 -17.94 -10.51 5.39
CA THR A 173 -17.60 -11.60 6.31
C THR A 173 -16.86 -12.69 5.54
N TYR A 174 -15.78 -13.20 6.12
CA TYR A 174 -15.10 -14.40 5.63
C TYR A 174 -15.60 -15.60 6.43
N SER A 175 -16.09 -16.63 5.75
CA SER A 175 -16.45 -17.90 6.40
C SER A 175 -15.21 -18.57 6.99
N ALA A 176 -15.40 -19.49 7.95
CA ALA A 176 -14.29 -20.25 8.52
C ALA A 176 -13.49 -21.02 7.44
N GLU A 177 -14.18 -21.48 6.39
CA GLU A 177 -13.58 -22.16 5.24
C GLU A 177 -12.73 -21.20 4.40
N GLN A 178 -13.23 -19.98 4.15
CA GLN A 178 -12.48 -18.94 3.45
C GLN A 178 -11.23 -18.51 4.24
N VAL A 179 -11.34 -18.44 5.57
CA VAL A 179 -10.18 -18.16 6.44
C VAL A 179 -9.16 -19.28 6.35
N ALA A 180 -9.57 -20.54 6.44
CA ALA A 180 -8.67 -21.69 6.31
C ALA A 180 -7.96 -21.74 4.95
N GLU A 181 -8.66 -21.42 3.86
CA GLU A 181 -8.07 -21.30 2.52
C GLU A 181 -7.04 -20.17 2.46
N ILE A 182 -7.35 -19.01 3.03
CA ILE A 182 -6.41 -17.87 3.10
C ILE A 182 -5.16 -18.24 3.91
N GLU A 183 -5.32 -18.93 5.03
CA GLU A 183 -4.21 -19.40 5.86
C GLU A 183 -3.31 -20.38 5.08
N LEU A 184 -3.90 -21.32 4.34
CA LEU A 184 -3.15 -22.24 3.48
C LEU A 184 -2.37 -21.50 2.39
N GLN A 185 -2.99 -20.52 1.73
CA GLN A 185 -2.32 -19.71 0.71
C GLN A 185 -1.19 -18.87 1.29
N LEU A 186 -1.36 -18.36 2.52
CA LEU A 186 -0.33 -17.62 3.22
C LEU A 186 0.88 -18.50 3.52
N GLU A 187 0.64 -19.74 3.95
CA GLU A 187 1.69 -20.73 4.22
C GLU A 187 2.48 -21.06 2.95
N GLN A 188 1.79 -21.38 1.84
CA GLN A 188 2.41 -21.65 0.53
C GLN A 188 3.25 -20.48 0.01
N LYS A 189 2.74 -19.25 0.15
CA LYS A 189 3.47 -18.04 -0.24
C LYS A 189 4.69 -17.81 0.65
N THR A 190 4.59 -18.11 1.94
CA THR A 190 5.71 -17.99 2.88
C THR A 190 6.82 -19.00 2.53
N GLU A 191 6.47 -20.24 2.23
CA GLU A 191 7.44 -21.24 1.75
C GLU A 191 8.11 -20.80 0.46
N SER A 192 7.33 -20.32 -0.51
CA SER A 192 7.85 -19.82 -1.80
C SER A 192 8.80 -18.64 -1.62
N TYR A 193 8.46 -17.72 -0.69
CA TYR A 193 9.30 -16.57 -0.37
C TYR A 193 10.63 -16.99 0.27
N ASN A 194 10.60 -17.93 1.21
CA ASN A 194 11.80 -18.45 1.85
C ASN A 194 12.73 -19.16 0.85
N LEU A 195 12.17 -19.94 -0.08
CA LEU A 195 12.94 -20.56 -1.17
C LEU A 195 13.59 -19.51 -2.08
N LEU A 196 12.89 -18.41 -2.36
CA LEU A 196 13.44 -17.32 -3.17
C LEU A 196 14.60 -16.62 -2.45
N LEU A 197 14.48 -16.39 -1.14
CA LEU A 197 15.56 -15.83 -0.32
C LEU A 197 16.80 -16.72 -0.31
N GLU A 198 16.61 -18.05 -0.16
CA GLU A 198 17.73 -19.01 -0.22
C GLU A 198 18.45 -18.94 -1.57
N LYS A 199 17.70 -19.00 -2.68
CA LYS A 199 18.26 -18.90 -4.03
C LYS A 199 18.94 -17.56 -4.30
N PHE A 200 18.42 -16.47 -3.73
CA PHE A 200 19.02 -15.16 -3.85
C PHE A 200 20.39 -15.13 -3.16
N GLY A 201 20.48 -15.66 -1.94
CA GLY A 201 21.75 -15.82 -1.24
C GLY A 201 22.76 -16.68 -2.01
N GLU A 202 22.33 -17.82 -2.57
CA GLU A 202 23.19 -18.64 -3.44
C GLU A 202 23.71 -17.87 -4.67
N LEU A 203 22.89 -16.96 -5.21
CA LEU A 203 23.25 -16.16 -6.37
C LEU A 203 24.23 -15.05 -5.99
N GLU A 204 24.03 -14.40 -4.85
CA GLU A 204 24.98 -13.44 -4.26
C GLU A 204 26.33 -14.10 -4.01
N ASP A 205 26.37 -15.27 -3.37
CA ASP A 205 27.61 -16.02 -3.12
C ASP A 205 28.35 -16.35 -4.43
N ARG A 206 27.60 -16.76 -5.47
CA ARG A 206 28.16 -17.03 -6.80
C ARG A 206 28.66 -15.76 -7.49
N TYR A 207 27.97 -14.64 -7.29
CA TYR A 207 28.36 -13.35 -7.83
C TYR A 207 29.65 -12.84 -7.18
N ASP A 208 29.75 -12.93 -5.85
CA ASP A 208 30.96 -12.59 -5.11
C ASP A 208 32.15 -13.48 -5.52
N ALA A 209 31.92 -14.78 -5.70
CA ALA A 209 32.93 -15.70 -6.20
C ALA A 209 33.40 -15.35 -7.63
N LEU A 210 32.50 -14.89 -8.49
CA LEU A 210 32.84 -14.41 -9.84
C LEU A 210 33.61 -13.09 -9.81
N LEU A 211 33.27 -12.16 -8.92
CA LEU A 211 34.02 -10.93 -8.71
C LEU A 211 35.45 -11.21 -8.24
N ALA A 212 35.61 -12.12 -7.27
CA ALA A 212 36.92 -12.51 -6.75
C ALA A 212 37.80 -13.24 -7.78
N ALA A 213 37.20 -13.90 -8.77
CA ALA A 213 37.90 -14.69 -9.78
C ALA A 213 38.32 -13.90 -11.04
N LYS A 214 37.91 -12.64 -11.20
CA LYS A 214 38.17 -11.82 -12.41
C LYS A 214 39.22 -10.72 -12.18
N THR A 215 39.97 -10.37 -13.22
CA THR A 215 41.00 -9.30 -13.18
C THR A 215 40.37 -7.90 -13.07
N GLN A 216 41.16 -6.93 -12.59
CA GLN A 216 40.75 -5.54 -12.29
C GLN A 216 40.04 -4.81 -13.44
N GLU A 217 40.34 -5.18 -14.69
CA GLU A 217 39.71 -4.66 -15.93
C GLU A 217 38.29 -5.19 -16.15
N GLN A 218 37.95 -6.39 -15.65
CA GLN A 218 36.62 -6.99 -15.81
C GLN A 218 35.67 -6.63 -14.66
N ILE A 219 36.20 -6.12 -13.53
CA ILE A 219 35.40 -5.64 -12.39
C ILE A 219 34.73 -4.30 -12.72
N ALA A 220 35.39 -3.43 -13.49
CA ALA A 220 34.82 -2.15 -13.93
C ALA A 220 33.57 -2.30 -14.81
N ALA A 221 33.42 -3.42 -15.53
CA ALA A 221 32.24 -3.70 -16.35
C ALA A 221 31.02 -4.18 -15.53
N VAL A 222 31.20 -4.52 -14.25
CA VAL A 222 30.19 -5.18 -13.42
C VAL A 222 29.48 -4.22 -12.45
N GLU A 223 30.04 -3.02 -12.19
CA GLU A 223 29.39 -1.96 -11.39
C GLU A 223 28.57 -0.95 -12.21
N LEU A 224 28.40 -1.18 -13.51
CA LEU A 224 27.60 -0.30 -14.35
C LEU A 224 26.10 -0.61 -14.14
N PRO A 225 25.27 0.37 -13.76
CA PRO A 225 23.82 0.20 -13.66
C PRO A 225 23.21 -0.37 -14.95
N GLU A 226 22.06 -1.05 -14.90
CA GLU A 226 21.49 -1.68 -16.11
C GLU A 226 21.03 -0.64 -17.17
N GLY A 227 20.67 0.58 -16.76
CA GLY A 227 20.13 1.61 -17.64
C GLY A 227 21.20 2.51 -18.27
N GLU A 228 21.12 2.73 -19.59
CA GLU A 228 22.11 3.57 -20.32
C GLU A 228 22.23 5.00 -19.78
N ARG A 229 21.16 5.57 -19.22
CA ARG A 229 21.18 6.90 -18.59
C ARG A 229 21.96 6.90 -17.28
N GLU A 230 21.70 5.91 -16.43
CA GLU A 230 22.37 5.75 -15.15
C GLU A 230 23.86 5.43 -15.35
N GLN A 231 24.19 4.66 -16.39
CA GLN A 231 25.57 4.44 -16.84
C GLN A 231 26.26 5.74 -17.26
N PHE A 232 25.59 6.57 -18.07
CA PHE A 232 26.12 7.88 -18.47
C PHE A 232 26.37 8.78 -17.26
N GLU A 233 25.38 8.94 -16.39
CA GLU A 233 25.49 9.78 -15.19
C GLU A 233 26.59 9.28 -14.24
N HIS A 234 26.72 7.96 -14.09
CA HIS A 234 27.76 7.35 -13.28
C HIS A 234 29.17 7.63 -13.82
N LEU A 235 29.39 7.37 -15.12
CA LEU A 235 30.69 7.54 -15.76
C LEU A 235 31.08 9.03 -15.89
N ALA A 236 30.18 9.87 -16.40
CA ALA A 236 30.41 11.31 -16.51
C ALA A 236 30.60 11.95 -15.12
N GLY A 237 29.77 11.56 -14.15
CA GLY A 237 29.88 12.03 -12.77
C GLY A 237 31.20 11.66 -12.10
N ALA A 238 31.74 10.46 -12.37
CA ALA A 238 33.05 10.05 -11.85
C ALA A 238 34.19 10.90 -12.41
N VAL A 239 34.15 11.24 -13.71
CA VAL A 239 35.13 12.12 -14.36
C VAL A 239 35.05 13.54 -13.76
N VAL A 240 33.85 14.14 -13.73
CA VAL A 240 33.61 15.49 -13.21
C VAL A 240 34.08 15.61 -11.76
N LYS A 241 33.66 14.65 -10.90
CA LYS A 241 34.05 14.62 -9.50
C LYS A 241 35.57 14.55 -9.33
N TYR A 242 36.25 13.71 -10.10
CA TYR A 242 37.70 13.60 -10.04
C TYR A 242 38.40 14.89 -10.49
N PHE A 243 37.92 15.55 -11.55
CA PHE A 243 38.46 16.85 -11.97
C PHE A 243 38.28 17.94 -10.91
N GLN A 244 37.12 18.00 -10.25
CA GLN A 244 36.86 18.92 -9.14
C GLN A 244 37.79 18.67 -7.95
N GLU A 245 37.85 17.43 -7.45
CA GLU A 245 38.62 17.07 -6.26
C GLU A 245 40.13 17.22 -6.46
N SER A 246 40.61 16.86 -7.65
CA SER A 246 42.03 17.01 -8.01
C SER A 246 42.43 18.44 -8.37
N ARG A 247 41.44 19.35 -8.47
CA ARG A 247 41.59 20.73 -8.96
C ARG A 247 42.35 20.76 -10.28
N MET A 248 41.86 19.97 -11.24
CA MET A 248 42.51 19.82 -12.54
C MET A 248 42.50 21.15 -13.30
N PRO A 249 43.65 21.65 -13.78
CA PRO A 249 43.67 22.88 -14.58
C PRO A 249 42.88 22.74 -15.88
N GLY A 250 42.20 23.81 -16.31
CA GLY A 250 41.43 23.81 -17.56
C GLY A 250 42.28 23.47 -18.79
N SER A 251 43.53 23.97 -18.85
CA SER A 251 44.50 23.64 -19.91
C SER A 251 44.81 22.15 -19.99
N VAL A 252 44.85 21.46 -18.84
CA VAL A 252 45.07 20.01 -18.77
C VAL A 252 43.82 19.24 -19.23
N ILE A 253 42.62 19.69 -18.85
CA ILE A 253 41.36 19.09 -19.32
C ILE A 253 41.25 19.21 -20.85
N THR A 254 41.59 20.37 -21.40
CA THR A 254 41.65 20.58 -22.85
C THR A 254 42.64 19.63 -23.50
N ALA A 255 43.86 19.50 -22.96
CA ALA A 255 44.85 18.55 -23.48
C ALA A 255 44.38 17.08 -23.40
N ILE A 256 43.63 16.71 -22.35
CA ILE A 256 43.00 15.39 -22.23
C ILE A 256 42.00 15.14 -23.36
N ARG A 257 41.14 16.13 -23.68
CA ARG A 257 40.17 16.02 -24.80
C ARG A 257 40.88 15.72 -26.12
N PHE A 258 41.87 16.54 -26.49
CA PHE A 258 42.63 16.36 -27.73
C PHE A 258 43.31 14.97 -27.78
N HIS A 259 43.88 14.54 -26.66
CA HIS A 259 44.50 13.22 -26.57
C HIS A 259 43.53 12.07 -26.86
N VAL A 260 42.35 12.06 -26.25
CA VAL A 260 41.37 10.97 -26.44
C VAL A 260 40.66 11.03 -27.79
N SER A 261 40.53 12.22 -28.38
CA SER A 261 40.02 12.41 -29.75
C SER A 261 41.04 12.00 -30.82
N ASN A 262 42.29 11.70 -30.44
CA ASN A 262 43.44 11.50 -31.33
C ASN A 262 43.73 12.71 -32.23
N ASP A 263 43.52 13.91 -31.71
CA ASP A 263 43.81 15.17 -32.39
C ASP A 263 45.04 15.85 -31.76
N ASP A 264 45.82 16.56 -32.57
CA ASP A 264 47.00 17.29 -32.10
C ASP A 264 46.62 18.65 -31.52
N LEU A 265 47.10 18.95 -30.30
CA LEU A 265 46.93 20.25 -29.67
C LEU A 265 48.16 21.13 -29.95
N ILE A 266 48.00 22.09 -30.85
CA ILE A 266 49.07 23.01 -31.27
C ILE A 266 48.81 24.40 -30.68
N LEU A 267 49.79 24.96 -29.97
CA LEU A 267 49.72 26.34 -29.50
C LEU A 267 50.03 27.33 -30.64
N PRO A 268 49.35 28.49 -30.70
CA PRO A 268 49.69 29.54 -31.66
C PRO A 268 51.15 29.97 -31.50
N ASP A 269 51.83 30.12 -32.64
CA ASP A 269 53.23 30.54 -32.66
C ASP A 269 53.35 31.95 -32.05
N SER A 270 54.33 32.14 -31.18
CA SER A 270 54.47 33.31 -30.26
C SER A 270 54.66 34.67 -30.96
N PHE A 271 54.58 34.72 -32.29
CA PHE A 271 54.75 35.90 -33.14
C PHE A 271 53.43 36.60 -33.52
N HIS A 272 52.28 36.08 -33.11
CA HIS A 272 50.99 36.76 -33.26
C HIS A 272 50.30 36.93 -31.91
N ASP A 273 50.25 38.17 -31.44
CA ASP A 273 49.50 38.61 -30.25
C ASP A 273 48.03 38.15 -30.32
N VAL A 274 47.65 37.20 -29.45
CA VAL A 274 46.25 37.01 -29.02
C VAL A 274 46.24 36.66 -27.53
N ASP A 275 45.41 37.40 -26.81
CA ASP A 275 45.28 37.50 -25.36
C ASP A 275 44.94 36.18 -24.61
N ASP A 276 45.41 36.11 -23.36
CA ASP A 276 44.94 35.36 -22.18
C ASP A 276 44.97 33.81 -22.07
N GLU A 277 45.11 32.99 -23.11
CA GLU A 277 45.10 31.51 -22.92
C GLU A 277 46.47 30.83 -22.78
N ASN A 278 47.54 31.45 -23.29
CA ASN A 278 48.87 30.83 -23.34
C ASN A 278 49.52 30.57 -21.95
N PRO A 279 49.38 31.45 -20.93
CA PRO A 279 50.03 31.24 -19.63
C PRO A 279 49.58 29.97 -18.89
N ALA A 280 48.35 29.51 -19.12
CA ALA A 280 47.79 28.35 -18.41
C ALA A 280 48.37 27.00 -18.91
N PHE A 281 48.81 26.92 -20.16
CA PHE A 281 49.49 25.74 -20.70
C PHE A 281 50.93 25.64 -20.18
N TYR A 282 51.63 26.78 -20.13
CA TYR A 282 52.97 26.84 -19.54
C TYR A 282 52.95 26.59 -18.02
N ASP A 283 51.99 27.13 -17.25
CA ASP A 283 51.82 26.80 -15.82
C ASP A 283 51.59 25.29 -15.61
N ALA A 284 50.74 24.68 -16.43
CA ALA A 284 50.48 23.25 -16.36
C ALA A 284 51.71 22.40 -16.73
N ALA A 285 52.54 22.88 -17.66
CA ALA A 285 53.81 22.25 -18.01
C ALA A 285 54.86 22.38 -16.87
N GLU A 286 54.99 23.55 -16.25
CA GLU A 286 55.86 23.77 -15.09
C GLU A 286 55.46 22.90 -13.89
N ARG A 287 54.14 22.71 -13.71
CA ARG A 287 53.58 21.80 -12.69
C ARG A 287 53.70 20.32 -13.05
N GLY A 288 54.25 20.00 -14.23
CA GLY A 288 54.57 18.65 -14.68
C GLY A 288 53.39 17.85 -15.23
N PHE A 289 52.25 18.50 -15.53
CA PHE A 289 51.08 17.85 -16.13
C PHE A 289 51.20 17.71 -17.65
N LEU A 290 51.83 18.69 -18.30
CA LEU A 290 51.98 18.78 -19.76
C LEU A 290 53.47 18.80 -20.15
N VAL A 291 53.74 18.45 -21.40
CA VAL A 291 55.02 18.60 -22.08
C VAL A 291 54.75 19.40 -23.35
N ILE A 292 55.48 20.50 -23.53
CA ILE A 292 55.35 21.35 -24.72
C ILE A 292 56.62 21.16 -25.55
N ASP A 293 56.48 20.79 -26.82
CA ASP A 293 57.61 20.76 -27.74
C ASP A 293 58.03 22.21 -28.04
N ASN A 294 59.34 22.45 -27.98
CA ASN A 294 59.91 23.78 -28.25
C ASN A 294 60.19 24.01 -29.74
N ASP A 295 60.09 22.97 -30.57
CA ASP A 295 60.23 23.06 -32.02
C ASP A 295 58.86 23.34 -32.67
N PRO A 296 58.70 24.40 -33.50
CA PRO A 296 57.43 24.68 -34.16
C PRO A 296 57.01 23.56 -35.14
N PRO A 297 55.72 23.15 -35.15
CA PRO A 297 54.62 23.68 -34.34
C PRO A 297 54.71 23.28 -32.86
N LEU A 298 54.38 24.21 -31.96
CA LEU A 298 54.43 24.01 -30.51
C LEU A 298 53.35 23.03 -30.05
N GLU A 299 53.64 21.74 -30.14
CA GLU A 299 52.74 20.65 -29.78
C GLU A 299 52.68 20.44 -28.26
N VAL A 300 51.46 20.26 -27.73
CA VAL A 300 51.21 20.01 -26.32
C VAL A 300 50.83 18.54 -26.11
N ALA A 301 51.67 17.83 -25.36
CA ALA A 301 51.43 16.45 -24.97
C ALA A 301 51.14 16.32 -23.47
N LEU A 302 50.36 15.31 -23.09
CA LEU A 302 50.14 14.96 -21.69
C LEU A 302 51.35 14.22 -21.12
N ASN A 303 51.74 14.58 -19.90
CA ASN A 303 52.69 13.76 -19.14
C ASN A 303 51.98 12.52 -18.57
N GLN A 304 51.88 11.45 -19.36
CA GLN A 304 51.19 10.20 -18.98
C GLN A 304 51.83 9.49 -17.77
N GLN A 305 53.07 9.82 -17.41
CA GLN A 305 53.72 9.28 -16.21
C GLN A 305 53.24 9.96 -14.92
N HIS A 306 52.62 11.14 -15.01
CA HIS A 306 52.12 11.86 -13.85
C HIS A 306 50.92 11.11 -13.24
N PRO A 307 50.95 10.74 -11.93
CA PRO A 307 49.91 9.89 -11.33
C PRO A 307 48.49 10.44 -11.44
N ARG A 308 48.31 11.76 -11.41
CA ARG A 308 46.98 12.38 -11.58
C ARG A 308 46.48 12.31 -13.02
N ILE A 309 47.38 12.41 -14.00
CA ILE A 309 47.05 12.30 -15.43
C ILE A 309 46.72 10.86 -15.76
N LYS A 310 47.52 9.90 -15.27
CA LYS A 310 47.24 8.47 -15.44
C LYS A 310 45.85 8.07 -14.94
N LYS A 311 45.44 8.57 -13.76
CA LYS A 311 44.10 8.34 -13.22
C LYS A 311 43.00 9.07 -14.00
N ALA A 312 43.27 10.29 -14.46
CA ALA A 312 42.33 11.05 -15.30
C ALA A 312 42.07 10.32 -16.62
N LEU A 313 43.13 9.90 -17.31
CA LEU A 313 43.05 9.18 -18.58
C LEU A 313 42.25 7.89 -18.44
N ALA A 314 42.52 7.07 -17.40
CA ALA A 314 41.76 5.84 -17.18
C ALA A 314 40.24 6.06 -17.03
N LEU A 315 39.81 7.13 -16.33
CA LEU A 315 38.39 7.45 -16.17
C LEU A 315 37.78 7.98 -17.47
N VAL A 316 38.51 8.85 -18.16
CA VAL A 316 38.03 9.50 -19.39
C VAL A 316 37.98 8.51 -20.55
N GLU A 317 39.00 7.66 -20.72
CA GLU A 317 39.02 6.61 -21.74
C GLU A 317 37.85 5.64 -21.56
N ALA A 318 37.55 5.24 -20.31
CA ALA A 318 36.40 4.39 -20.02
C ALA A 318 35.05 5.06 -20.38
N PHE A 319 34.93 6.37 -20.12
CA PHE A 319 33.75 7.14 -20.51
C PHE A 319 33.63 7.26 -22.05
N VAL A 320 34.73 7.62 -22.74
CA VAL A 320 34.77 7.76 -24.20
C VAL A 320 34.45 6.44 -24.89
N GLU A 321 35.04 5.33 -24.44
CA GLU A 321 34.79 4.00 -25.00
C GLU A 321 33.31 3.61 -24.88
N TRP A 322 32.67 3.94 -23.76
CA TRP A 322 31.23 3.69 -23.56
C TRP A 322 30.36 4.62 -24.41
N PHE A 323 30.69 5.91 -24.47
CA PHE A 323 29.88 6.94 -25.12
C PHE A 323 29.93 6.84 -26.65
N ASP A 324 31.11 6.58 -27.23
CA ASP A 324 31.31 6.42 -28.68
C ASP A 324 30.95 5.00 -29.18
N SER A 325 30.51 4.12 -28.28
CA SER A 325 30.11 2.76 -28.66
C SER A 325 28.93 2.78 -29.65
N PRO A 326 29.04 2.11 -30.82
CA PRO A 326 28.00 2.14 -31.86
C PRO A 326 26.67 1.48 -31.44
N SER A 327 26.61 0.89 -30.24
CA SER A 327 25.46 0.15 -29.72
C SER A 327 24.49 0.99 -28.86
N ARG A 328 24.67 2.32 -28.73
CA ARG A 328 23.75 3.16 -27.94
C ARG A 328 22.35 3.17 -28.56
N THR A 329 21.32 2.96 -27.74
CA THR A 329 19.94 2.92 -28.24
C THR A 329 19.48 4.29 -28.76
N GLU A 330 18.52 4.27 -29.69
CA GLU A 330 17.86 5.49 -30.17
C GLU A 330 17.16 6.27 -29.04
N GLY A 331 16.75 5.56 -27.97
CA GLY A 331 16.13 6.15 -26.79
C GLY A 331 17.13 6.97 -25.94
N PHE A 332 18.38 6.53 -25.86
CA PHE A 332 19.44 7.31 -25.21
C PHE A 332 19.80 8.55 -26.03
N LYS A 333 19.96 8.42 -27.36
CA LYS A 333 20.32 9.54 -28.23
C LYS A 333 19.32 10.68 -28.17
N ARG A 334 18.02 10.38 -28.26
CA ARG A 334 16.95 11.38 -28.12
C ARG A 334 16.95 12.06 -26.76
N TRP A 335 17.14 11.29 -25.70
CA TRP A 335 17.22 11.85 -24.36
C TRP A 335 18.42 12.80 -24.21
N PHE A 336 19.58 12.43 -24.74
CA PHE A 336 20.78 13.27 -24.68
C PHE A 336 20.56 14.59 -25.43
N GLU A 337 20.01 14.52 -26.65
CA GLU A 337 19.65 15.70 -27.45
C GLU A 337 18.63 16.58 -26.71
N ASP A 338 17.59 16.00 -26.11
CA ASP A 338 16.58 16.75 -25.35
C ASP A 338 17.14 17.41 -24.07
N GLN A 339 18.13 16.80 -23.41
CA GLN A 339 18.71 17.32 -22.16
C GLN A 339 19.78 18.39 -22.39
N PHE A 340 20.65 18.18 -23.39
CA PHE A 340 21.83 19.01 -23.59
C PHE A 340 21.73 19.92 -24.82
N ASP A 341 20.69 19.77 -25.67
CA ASP A 341 20.53 20.48 -26.95
C ASP A 341 21.74 20.31 -27.89
N LEU A 342 22.40 19.15 -27.79
CA LEU A 342 23.65 18.81 -28.47
C LEU A 342 23.60 17.38 -29.03
N PRO A 343 24.30 17.10 -30.15
CA PRO A 343 24.41 15.73 -30.68
C PRO A 343 25.27 14.85 -29.77
N VAL A 344 25.04 13.53 -29.83
CA VAL A 344 25.89 12.52 -29.18
C VAL A 344 27.21 12.39 -29.95
N ASP A 345 28.12 13.34 -29.78
CA ASP A 345 29.43 13.38 -30.44
C ASP A 345 30.49 14.01 -29.52
N LEU A 346 31.39 13.19 -28.97
CA LEU A 346 32.47 13.66 -28.10
C LEU A 346 33.58 14.42 -28.81
N LYS A 347 33.59 14.46 -30.14
CA LYS A 347 34.50 15.34 -30.89
C LYS A 347 34.07 16.81 -30.82
N SER A 348 32.81 17.07 -30.47
CA SER A 348 32.33 18.43 -30.24
C SER A 348 32.89 18.98 -28.93
N SER A 349 33.54 20.14 -29.00
CA SER A 349 33.97 20.87 -27.81
C SER A 349 32.82 21.17 -26.85
N ASP A 350 31.63 21.43 -27.42
CA ASP A 350 30.46 21.86 -26.66
C ASP A 350 29.87 20.69 -25.86
N VAL A 351 29.95 19.47 -26.40
CA VAL A 351 29.53 18.24 -25.71
C VAL A 351 30.48 17.94 -24.55
N TRP A 352 31.79 18.07 -24.78
CA TRP A 352 32.79 17.88 -23.74
C TRP A 352 32.60 18.87 -22.59
N ASP A 353 32.37 20.13 -22.93
CA ASP A 353 32.17 21.21 -21.96
C ASP A 353 30.86 21.07 -21.18
N ALA A 354 29.80 20.58 -21.83
CA ALA A 354 28.51 20.36 -21.18
C ALA A 354 28.49 19.15 -20.24
N VAL A 355 29.29 18.12 -20.53
CA VAL A 355 29.20 16.81 -19.85
C VAL A 355 30.33 16.56 -18.86
N LEU A 356 31.56 16.97 -19.17
CA LEU A 356 32.75 16.58 -18.42
C LEU A 356 33.49 17.75 -17.76
N ARG A 357 33.07 18.99 -18.00
CA ARG A 357 33.70 20.16 -17.37
C ARG A 357 33.18 20.34 -15.94
N PRO A 358 34.09 20.50 -14.95
CA PRO A 358 33.74 20.56 -13.54
C PRO A 358 33.05 21.84 -13.07
#